data_AF-A0A372DN80-F1
#
_entry.id   AF-A0A372DN80-F1
#
_cell.length_a   1.000
_cell.length_b   1.000
_cell.length_c   1.000
_cell.angle_alpha   90.00
_cell.angle_beta   90.00
_cell.angle_gamma   90.00
#
_symmetry.space_group_name_H-M   'P 1'
#
loop_
_entity.id
_entity.type
_entity.pdbx_description
1 polymer ?
#
loop_
_entity_poly.entity_id
_entity_poly.type
_entity_poly.pdbx_seq_one_letter_code
_entity_poly.pdbx_strand_id
1 'polypeptide(L)'
;MVKWDDDIYNTPAYSVTDAARYLRIPVVTLRSWLKGRSYATQIGQQAFEPLIQRPDLALPQLSFTNLVEAHVLRIIRETHQVKLDKVRHALDYMSQQFDTAHPLVMRRFQTDGVDLFVDQVDRLVNVSRSGQLAMRETLKHLLTRIEWNAEGIANRFFPIIEWVPEPGTDKIIFLDPSIRFGKPVIAGQGVPTAAIVSLIDAGDSIDDVAEEFDCSPEQIKAAIQFEAQNRAA
;
A
#
# COMPACT_ATOMS: atom_id res chain seq x y z
N MET A 1 23.76 -7.95 -4.30
CA MET A 1 23.11 -6.66 -4.60
C MET A 1 21.99 -6.92 -5.59
N VAL A 2 20.74 -6.82 -5.16
CA VAL A 2 19.58 -6.85 -6.07
C VAL A 2 19.70 -5.60 -6.95
N LYS A 3 19.70 -5.76 -8.27
CA LYS A 3 19.69 -4.64 -9.21
C LYS A 3 18.31 -4.01 -9.15
N TRP A 4 18.16 -2.97 -8.34
CA TRP A 4 16.88 -2.27 -8.15
C TRP A 4 16.40 -1.55 -9.42
N ASP A 5 17.32 -1.23 -10.34
CA ASP A 5 17.04 -0.29 -11.45
C ASP A 5 16.38 -0.93 -12.69
N ASP A 6 16.32 -2.26 -12.81
CA ASP A 6 15.85 -2.96 -14.04
C ASP A 6 14.75 -4.00 -13.77
N ASP A 7 13.94 -3.84 -12.72
CA ASP A 7 12.80 -4.73 -12.44
C ASP A 7 11.46 -3.98 -12.56
N ILE A 8 10.44 -4.67 -13.07
CA ILE A 8 9.09 -4.16 -13.30
C ILE A 8 8.45 -3.62 -12.01
N TYR A 9 8.85 -4.13 -10.84
CA TYR A 9 8.33 -3.67 -9.54
C TYR A 9 8.84 -2.29 -9.14
N ASN A 10 10.00 -1.87 -9.66
CA ASN A 10 10.61 -0.56 -9.40
C ASN A 10 10.40 0.44 -10.55
N THR A 11 9.78 0.03 -11.65
CA THR A 11 9.47 0.94 -12.76
C THR A 11 8.39 1.95 -12.32
N PRO A 12 8.58 3.27 -12.54
CA PRO A 12 7.57 4.27 -12.23
C PRO A 12 6.31 4.12 -13.11
N ALA A 13 5.22 3.58 -12.54
CA ALA A 13 4.01 3.23 -13.28
C ALA A 13 2.73 3.88 -12.73
N TYR A 14 2.74 4.31 -11.47
CA TYR A 14 1.55 4.79 -10.77
C TYR A 14 1.58 6.29 -10.61
N SER A 15 0.59 7.00 -11.15
CA SER A 15 0.45 8.42 -10.83
C SER A 15 0.21 8.61 -9.33
N VAL A 16 0.63 9.74 -8.75
CA VAL A 16 0.36 10.01 -7.32
C VAL A 16 -1.14 10.00 -7.02
N THR A 17 -1.95 10.43 -7.99
CA THR A 17 -3.42 10.43 -7.86
C THR A 17 -3.97 9.01 -7.86
N ASP A 18 -3.52 8.14 -8.77
CA ASP A 18 -3.96 6.74 -8.79
C ASP A 18 -3.47 5.98 -7.56
N ALA A 19 -2.22 6.18 -7.14
CA ALA A 19 -1.69 5.56 -5.93
C ALA A 19 -2.47 6.01 -4.68
N ALA A 20 -2.72 7.31 -4.54
CA ALA A 20 -3.54 7.87 -3.47
C ALA A 20 -4.94 7.25 -3.46
N ARG A 21 -5.55 7.13 -4.63
CA ARG A 21 -6.85 6.52 -4.84
C ARG A 21 -6.84 5.04 -4.42
N TYR A 22 -6.01 4.20 -5.03
CA TYR A 22 -5.93 2.76 -4.73
C TYR A 22 -5.66 2.46 -3.25
N LEU A 23 -4.84 3.30 -2.61
CA LEU A 23 -4.46 3.13 -1.22
C LEU A 23 -5.35 3.88 -0.23
N ARG A 24 -6.31 4.67 -0.71
CA ARG A 24 -7.18 5.55 0.09
C ARG A 24 -6.36 6.48 1.01
N ILE A 25 -5.29 7.03 0.47
CA ILE A 25 -4.48 8.04 1.14
C ILE A 25 -4.85 9.37 0.52
N PRO A 26 -5.21 10.41 1.28
CA PRO A 26 -5.43 11.73 0.70
C PRO A 26 -4.22 12.15 -0.15
N VAL A 27 -4.45 12.65 -1.36
CA VAL A 27 -3.37 12.97 -2.33
C VAL A 27 -2.31 13.89 -1.71
N VAL A 28 -2.73 14.86 -0.90
CA VAL A 28 -1.83 15.78 -0.19
C VAL A 28 -0.92 15.05 0.81
N THR A 29 -1.47 14.07 1.52
CA THR A 29 -0.71 13.24 2.47
C THR A 29 0.33 12.40 1.73
N LEU A 30 -0.05 11.72 0.64
CA LEU A 30 0.88 10.90 -0.13
C LEU A 30 1.99 11.77 -0.76
N ARG A 31 1.63 12.94 -1.30
CA ARG A 31 2.62 13.92 -1.80
C ARG A 31 3.61 14.34 -0.71
N SER A 32 3.14 14.57 0.52
CA SER A 32 4.01 14.90 1.64
C SER A 32 4.98 13.76 1.95
N TRP A 33 4.57 12.49 1.85
CA TRP A 33 5.47 11.35 2.09
C TRP A 33 6.52 11.18 0.98
N LEU A 34 6.19 11.57 -0.27
CA LEU A 34 7.09 11.43 -1.41
C LEU A 34 8.07 12.60 -1.59
N LYS A 35 7.66 13.82 -1.21
CA LYS A 35 8.44 15.05 -1.42
C LYS A 35 8.98 15.67 -0.14
N GLY A 36 8.46 15.24 1.00
CA GLY A 36 8.62 16.02 2.22
C GLY A 36 7.72 17.26 2.25
N ARG A 37 7.87 18.07 3.30
CA ARG A 37 7.26 19.41 3.42
C ARG A 37 8.03 20.27 4.42
N SER A 38 8.09 21.57 4.19
CA SER A 38 8.51 22.53 5.23
C SER A 38 7.28 23.14 5.89
N TYR A 39 7.33 23.34 7.21
CA TYR A 39 6.24 23.94 7.97
C TYR A 39 6.77 24.88 9.05
N ALA A 40 6.04 25.96 9.32
CA ALA A 40 6.38 26.90 10.36
C ALA A 40 6.02 26.33 11.75
N THR A 41 6.90 26.55 12.72
CA THR A 41 6.71 26.24 14.13
C THR A 41 7.04 27.46 14.98
N GLN A 42 6.67 27.43 16.26
CA GLN A 42 7.00 28.50 17.21
C GLN A 42 8.51 28.74 17.36
N ILE A 43 9.33 27.78 16.96
CA ILE A 43 10.81 27.79 17.10
C ILE A 43 11.50 28.03 15.73
N GLY A 44 10.73 28.29 14.66
CA GLY A 44 11.24 28.54 13.30
C GLY A 44 10.65 27.60 12.25
N GLN A 45 11.29 27.52 11.07
CA GLN A 45 10.90 26.56 10.03
C GLN A 45 11.43 25.17 10.37
N GLN A 46 10.56 24.16 10.33
CA GLN A 46 10.93 22.75 10.36
C GLN A 46 10.71 22.11 9.00
N ALA A 47 11.55 21.11 8.67
CA ALA A 47 11.42 20.31 7.46
C ALA A 47 11.03 18.87 7.83
N PHE A 48 10.16 18.30 7.01
CA PHE A 48 9.82 16.89 6.97
C PHE A 48 10.39 16.35 5.67
N GLU A 49 11.36 15.45 5.74
CA GLU A 49 11.95 14.84 4.55
C GLU A 49 10.98 13.84 3.89
N PRO A 50 11.26 13.32 2.69
CA PRO A 50 10.52 12.17 2.15
C PRO A 50 10.63 10.94 3.07
N LEU A 51 9.57 10.14 3.17
CA LEU A 51 9.57 8.81 3.82
C LEU A 51 9.66 7.67 2.82
N ILE A 52 9.28 7.92 1.58
CA ILE A 52 9.27 6.95 0.49
C ILE A 52 10.16 7.50 -0.61
N GLN A 53 11.21 6.75 -0.95
CA GLN A 53 12.14 7.12 -2.00
C GLN A 53 11.60 6.65 -3.35
N ARG A 54 11.51 7.56 -4.32
CA ARG A 54 11.10 7.19 -5.68
C ARG A 54 12.32 6.68 -6.47
N PRO A 55 12.12 5.76 -7.43
CA PRO A 55 13.18 5.29 -8.32
C PRO A 55 13.84 6.43 -9.09
N ASP A 56 13.03 7.38 -9.58
CA ASP A 56 13.49 8.59 -10.24
C ASP A 56 12.79 9.80 -9.63
N LEU A 57 13.57 10.75 -9.11
CA LEU A 57 13.06 11.97 -8.51
C LEU A 57 12.45 12.94 -9.54
N ALA A 58 12.88 12.86 -10.81
CA ALA A 58 12.37 13.67 -11.91
C ALA A 58 10.97 13.23 -12.35
N LEU A 59 10.62 11.95 -12.15
CA LEU A 59 9.31 11.42 -12.51
C LEU A 59 8.34 11.49 -11.33
N PRO A 60 7.13 12.04 -11.50
CA PRO A 60 6.14 12.13 -10.42
C PRO A 60 5.57 10.78 -9.99
N GLN A 61 5.70 9.74 -10.81
CA GLN A 61 5.11 8.42 -10.56
C GLN A 61 5.79 7.65 -9.43
N LEU A 62 5.01 6.78 -8.79
CA LEU A 62 5.47 5.75 -7.87
C LEU A 62 5.73 4.46 -8.63
N SER A 63 6.64 3.64 -8.11
CA SER A 63 6.74 2.22 -8.47
C SER A 63 5.76 1.36 -7.67
N PHE A 64 5.65 0.08 -8.00
CA PHE A 64 4.85 -0.87 -7.21
C PHE A 64 5.42 -1.04 -5.80
N THR A 65 6.74 -1.12 -5.68
CA THR A 65 7.45 -1.10 -4.39
C THR A 65 6.98 0.07 -3.53
N ASN A 66 6.99 1.29 -4.07
CA ASN A 66 6.54 2.47 -3.33
C ASN A 66 5.04 2.43 -2.98
N LEU A 67 4.21 1.81 -3.81
CA LEU A 67 2.79 1.64 -3.55
C LEU A 67 2.58 0.74 -2.32
N VAL A 68 3.29 -0.38 -2.24
CA VAL A 68 3.21 -1.29 -1.09
C VAL A 68 3.77 -0.62 0.17
N GLU A 69 4.89 0.12 0.07
CA GLU A 69 5.43 0.90 1.20
C GLU A 69 4.42 1.93 1.72
N ALA A 70 3.79 2.68 0.83
CA ALA A 70 2.77 3.68 1.17
C ALA A 70 1.58 3.03 1.88
N HIS A 71 1.18 1.82 1.46
CA HIS A 71 0.13 1.07 2.11
C HIS A 71 0.49 0.69 3.54
N VAL A 72 1.68 0.12 3.74
CA VAL A 72 2.18 -0.26 5.08
C VAL A 72 2.29 0.96 6.00
N LEU A 73 2.83 2.06 5.47
CA LEU A 73 2.94 3.32 6.20
C LEU A 73 1.58 3.88 6.60
N ARG A 74 0.58 3.82 5.71
CA ARG A 74 -0.80 4.25 6.02
C ARG A 74 -1.36 3.50 7.22
N ILE A 75 -1.28 2.18 7.23
CA ILE A 75 -1.87 1.35 8.30
C ILE A 75 -1.20 1.60 9.65
N ILE A 76 0.14 1.73 9.67
CA ILE A 76 0.88 2.11 10.89
C ILE A 76 0.34 3.41 11.48
N ARG A 77 0.04 4.40 10.63
CA ARG A 77 -0.45 5.71 11.07
C ARG A 77 -1.91 5.70 11.49
N GLU A 78 -2.78 5.07 10.71
CA GLU A 78 -4.22 5.10 10.96
C GLU A 78 -4.61 4.27 12.17
N THR A 79 -4.06 3.06 12.31
CA THR A 79 -4.46 2.12 13.38
C THR A 79 -3.76 2.40 14.70
N HIS A 80 -2.48 2.79 14.68
CA HIS A 80 -1.68 2.93 15.91
C HIS A 80 -1.29 4.38 16.24
N GLN A 81 -1.65 5.35 15.39
CA GLN A 81 -1.40 6.78 15.62
C GLN A 81 0.08 7.12 15.92
N VAL A 82 1.00 6.30 15.40
CA VAL A 82 2.44 6.53 15.57
C VAL A 82 2.82 7.82 14.84
N LYS A 83 3.50 8.73 15.56
CA LYS A 83 3.95 10.00 14.99
C LYS A 83 4.99 9.74 13.88
N LEU A 84 4.92 10.53 12.82
CA LEU A 84 5.73 10.34 11.60
C LEU A 84 7.24 10.43 11.85
N ASP A 85 7.69 11.27 12.78
CA ASP A 85 9.09 11.34 13.18
C ASP A 85 9.58 10.02 13.79
N LYS A 86 8.71 9.33 14.53
CA LYS A 86 9.05 8.03 15.13
C LYS A 86 9.05 6.91 14.11
N VAL A 87 8.10 6.94 13.18
CA VAL A 87 8.11 6.03 12.03
C VAL A 87 9.40 6.21 11.23
N ARG A 88 9.82 7.45 10.95
CA ARG A 88 11.10 7.73 10.26
C ARG A 88 12.28 7.08 10.97
N HIS A 89 12.46 7.33 12.26
CA HIS A 89 13.59 6.76 13.01
C HIS A 89 13.59 5.23 12.98
N ALA A 90 12.42 4.60 13.08
CA ALA A 90 12.30 3.15 12.97
C ALA A 90 12.68 2.68 11.56
N LEU A 91 12.20 3.33 10.50
CA LEU A 91 12.54 3.00 9.12
C LEU A 91 14.03 3.19 8.83
N ASP A 92 14.64 4.30 9.26
CA ASP A 92 16.07 4.57 9.06
C ASP A 92 16.94 3.49 9.71
N TYR A 93 16.57 3.06 10.92
CA TYR A 93 17.22 1.95 11.60
C TYR A 93 17.09 0.64 10.81
N MET A 94 15.89 0.33 10.31
CA MET A 94 15.64 -0.88 9.53
C MET A 94 16.38 -0.88 8.19
N SER A 95 16.41 0.25 7.50
CA SER A 95 17.18 0.44 6.26
C SER A 95 18.67 0.12 6.47
N GLN A 96 19.24 0.54 7.60
CA GLN A 96 20.62 0.21 7.96
C GLN A 96 20.80 -1.28 8.31
N GLN A 97 19.87 -1.88 9.05
CA GLN A 97 19.97 -3.30 9.43
C GLN A 97 19.78 -4.26 8.25
N PHE A 98 18.99 -3.87 7.26
CA PHE A 98 18.65 -4.69 6.11
C PHE A 98 19.40 -4.32 4.83
N ASP A 99 20.22 -3.28 4.86
CA ASP A 99 20.96 -2.77 3.70
C ASP A 99 20.05 -2.53 2.49
N THR A 100 18.96 -1.80 2.72
CA THR A 100 17.96 -1.47 1.69
C THR A 100 17.39 -0.08 1.90
N ALA A 101 16.96 0.55 0.81
CA ALA A 101 16.16 1.77 0.87
C ALA A 101 14.68 1.49 1.21
N HIS A 102 14.25 0.23 1.08
CA HIS A 102 12.84 -0.16 1.11
C HIS A 102 12.53 -1.26 2.13
N PRO A 103 12.78 -1.03 3.44
CA PRO A 103 12.68 -2.08 4.45
C PRO A 103 11.28 -2.64 4.63
N LEU A 104 10.21 -1.90 4.29
CA LEU A 104 8.81 -2.32 4.47
C LEU A 104 8.35 -3.36 3.43
N VAL A 105 9.05 -3.46 2.29
CA VAL A 105 8.70 -4.37 1.19
C VAL A 105 9.72 -5.47 0.99
N MET A 106 10.34 -5.91 2.09
CA MET A 106 11.15 -7.11 2.08
C MET A 106 10.40 -8.23 2.76
N ARG A 107 10.49 -9.46 2.26
CA ARG A 107 9.98 -10.63 2.98
C ARG A 107 10.55 -10.76 4.40
N ARG A 108 11.79 -10.29 4.62
CA ARG A 108 12.41 -10.22 5.95
C ARG A 108 11.69 -9.27 6.92
N PHE A 109 10.96 -8.28 6.39
CA PHE A 109 10.08 -7.45 7.20
C PHE A 109 9.00 -8.31 7.88
N GLN A 110 8.46 -9.29 7.17
CA GLN A 110 7.42 -10.18 7.67
C GLN A 110 7.91 -11.17 8.73
N THR A 111 9.16 -11.64 8.62
CA THR A 111 9.71 -12.59 9.59
C THR A 111 10.06 -11.90 10.90
N ASP A 112 10.99 -10.94 10.84
CA ASP A 112 11.61 -10.34 12.02
C ASP A 112 11.42 -8.82 12.07
N GLY A 113 11.14 -8.19 10.93
CA GLY A 113 11.05 -6.74 10.84
C GLY A 113 9.85 -6.15 11.58
N VAL A 114 8.73 -6.86 11.71
CA VAL A 114 7.59 -6.41 12.54
C VAL A 114 8.01 -6.24 13.99
N ASP A 115 8.69 -7.23 14.57
CA ASP A 115 9.15 -7.15 15.96
C ASP A 115 10.21 -6.07 16.11
N LEU A 116 11.16 -6.00 15.17
CA LEU A 116 12.18 -4.96 15.16
C LEU A 116 11.57 -3.55 15.10
N PHE A 117 10.59 -3.34 14.22
CA PHE A 117 9.90 -2.07 14.07
C PHE A 117 9.17 -1.68 15.36
N VAL A 118 8.39 -2.61 15.92
CA VAL A 118 7.63 -2.37 17.15
C VAL A 118 8.56 -2.05 18.32
N ASP A 119 9.69 -2.75 18.44
CA ASP A 119 10.68 -2.50 19.49
C ASP A 119 11.35 -1.12 19.32
N GLN A 120 11.65 -0.69 18.07
CA GLN A 120 12.16 0.67 17.83
C GLN A 120 11.13 1.73 18.18
N VAL A 121 9.87 1.54 17.80
CA VAL A 121 8.79 2.47 18.16
C VAL A 121 8.61 2.52 19.68
N ASP A 122 8.65 1.39 20.37
CA ASP A 122 8.51 1.31 21.82
C ASP A 122 9.59 2.12 22.55
N ARG A 123 10.85 2.01 22.13
CA ARG A 123 11.97 2.80 22.67
C ARG A 123 11.76 4.32 22.52
N LEU A 124 10.96 4.74 21.55
CA LEU A 124 10.77 6.15 21.22
C LEU A 124 9.56 6.79 21.92
N VAL A 125 8.54 6.01 22.28
CA VAL A 125 7.28 6.54 22.84
C VAL A 125 6.70 5.73 24.01
N ASN A 126 7.39 4.70 24.51
CA ASN A 126 6.97 3.84 25.62
C ASN A 126 5.52 3.31 25.43
N VAL A 127 5.35 2.44 24.43
CA VAL A 127 4.05 1.87 24.07
C VAL A 127 3.66 0.82 25.10
N SER A 128 2.39 0.79 25.53
CA SER A 128 1.90 -0.26 26.42
C SER A 128 2.07 -1.65 25.78
N ARG A 129 2.24 -2.70 26.60
CA ARG A 129 2.33 -4.08 26.10
C ARG A 129 1.15 -4.47 25.19
N SER A 130 -0.06 -4.03 25.54
CA SER A 130 -1.25 -4.26 24.71
C SER A 130 -1.19 -3.52 23.38
N GLY A 131 -0.69 -2.27 23.37
CA GLY A 131 -0.50 -1.49 22.15
C GLY A 131 0.56 -2.11 21.23
N GLN A 132 1.65 -2.64 21.79
CA GLN A 132 2.66 -3.34 21.01
C GLN A 132 2.12 -4.64 20.40
N LEU A 133 1.35 -5.43 21.15
CA LEU A 133 0.72 -6.65 20.63
C LEU A 133 -0.25 -6.33 19.49
N ALA A 134 -1.13 -5.34 19.69
CA ALA A 134 -2.05 -4.88 18.65
C ALA A 134 -1.30 -4.46 17.37
N MET A 135 -0.18 -3.73 17.52
CA MET A 135 0.66 -3.34 16.37
C MET A 135 1.25 -4.52 15.63
N ARG A 136 1.74 -5.53 16.36
CA ARG A 136 2.25 -6.76 15.75
C ARG A 136 1.16 -7.50 14.98
N GLU A 137 -0.02 -7.64 15.57
CA GLU A 137 -1.16 -8.32 14.94
C GLU A 137 -1.62 -7.60 13.67
N THR A 138 -1.78 -6.27 13.73
CA THR A 138 -2.17 -5.46 12.57
C THR A 138 -1.13 -5.56 11.45
N LEU A 139 0.15 -5.41 11.75
CA LEU A 139 1.22 -5.53 10.75
C LEU A 139 1.29 -6.93 10.15
N LYS A 140 1.18 -7.98 10.96
CA LYS A 140 1.17 -9.37 10.48
C LYS A 140 -0.03 -9.63 9.56
N HIS A 141 -1.22 -9.16 9.94
CA HIS A 141 -2.41 -9.27 9.09
C HIS A 141 -2.21 -8.53 7.76
N LEU A 142 -1.66 -7.31 7.81
CA LEU A 142 -1.37 -6.53 6.60
C LEU A 142 -0.42 -7.25 5.65
N LEU A 143 0.62 -7.89 6.18
CA LEU A 143 1.59 -8.62 5.37
C LEU A 143 0.98 -9.85 4.67
N THR A 144 -0.15 -10.38 5.15
CA THR A 144 -0.89 -11.42 4.41
C THR A 144 -1.52 -10.91 3.12
N ARG A 145 -1.65 -9.58 2.96
CA ARG A 145 -2.15 -8.91 1.75
C ARG A 145 -1.09 -8.71 0.68
N ILE A 146 0.14 -9.15 0.92
CA ILE A 146 1.25 -9.03 -0.02
C ILE A 146 1.72 -10.45 -0.34
N GLU A 147 1.77 -10.77 -1.63
CA GLU A 147 2.46 -11.96 -2.13
C GLU A 147 3.89 -11.59 -2.52
N TRP A 148 4.78 -12.57 -2.36
CA TRP A 148 6.22 -12.43 -2.53
C TRP A 148 6.70 -13.43 -3.58
N ASN A 149 7.59 -13.01 -4.47
CA ASN A 149 8.26 -13.91 -5.39
C ASN A 149 9.36 -14.75 -4.71
N ALA A 150 10.04 -15.61 -5.46
CA ALA A 150 11.09 -16.50 -4.95
C ALA A 150 12.29 -15.70 -4.38
N GLU A 151 12.51 -14.50 -4.89
CA GLU A 151 13.55 -13.55 -4.48
C GLU A 151 13.16 -12.74 -3.23
N GLY A 152 11.92 -12.89 -2.73
CA GLY A 152 11.43 -12.21 -1.54
C GLY A 152 11.02 -10.76 -1.76
N ILE A 153 10.72 -10.39 -3.01
CA ILE A 153 10.21 -9.08 -3.42
C ILE A 153 8.68 -9.16 -3.56
N ALA A 154 7.98 -8.12 -3.11
CA ALA A 154 6.54 -8.04 -3.28
C ALA A 154 6.18 -8.03 -4.77
N ASN A 155 5.35 -8.98 -5.23
CA ASN A 155 4.94 -9.07 -6.63
C ASN A 155 3.42 -8.88 -6.85
N ARG A 156 2.62 -9.05 -5.79
CA ARG A 156 1.18 -8.80 -5.83
C ARG A 156 0.67 -8.25 -4.52
N PHE A 157 -0.26 -7.32 -4.62
CA PHE A 157 -0.84 -6.60 -3.49
C PHE A 157 -2.36 -6.64 -3.54
N PHE A 158 -2.99 -6.99 -2.42
CA PHE A 158 -4.44 -7.07 -2.25
C PHE A 158 -4.92 -5.92 -1.37
N PRO A 159 -5.42 -4.80 -1.93
CA PRO A 159 -5.91 -3.68 -1.14
C PRO A 159 -7.04 -4.10 -0.20
N ILE A 160 -7.10 -3.45 0.96
CA ILE A 160 -8.19 -3.66 1.91
C ILE A 160 -9.49 -3.10 1.32
N ILE A 161 -10.48 -3.97 1.21
CA ILE A 161 -11.87 -3.65 0.92
C ILE A 161 -12.67 -3.75 2.23
N GLU A 162 -13.50 -2.75 2.51
CA GLU A 162 -14.25 -2.66 3.78
C GLU A 162 -15.38 -3.69 3.87
N TRP A 163 -15.95 -4.06 2.72
CA TRP A 163 -16.92 -5.13 2.66
C TRP A 163 -16.21 -6.40 2.19
N VAL A 164 -16.42 -7.46 2.95
CA VAL A 164 -15.97 -8.80 2.61
C VAL A 164 -17.20 -9.70 2.67
N PRO A 165 -17.52 -10.45 1.60
CA PRO A 165 -18.68 -11.33 1.61
C PRO A 165 -18.56 -12.43 2.67
N GLU A 166 -17.38 -13.05 2.82
CA GLU A 166 -17.09 -14.07 3.82
C GLU A 166 -15.69 -13.94 4.43
N PRO A 167 -15.46 -14.32 5.70
CA PRO A 167 -14.12 -14.32 6.28
C PRO A 167 -13.13 -15.16 5.44
N GLY A 168 -12.06 -14.52 4.95
CA GLY A 168 -11.04 -15.18 4.11
C GLY A 168 -11.23 -15.01 2.60
N THR A 169 -12.29 -14.33 2.14
CA THR A 169 -12.52 -14.03 0.72
C THR A 169 -12.28 -12.55 0.40
N ASP A 170 -11.38 -11.89 1.12
CA ASP A 170 -11.12 -10.44 1.01
C ASP A 170 -10.07 -10.08 -0.05
N LYS A 171 -9.47 -11.08 -0.69
CA LYS A 171 -8.49 -10.96 -1.77
C LYS A 171 -9.14 -10.97 -3.16
N ILE A 172 -10.22 -10.20 -3.32
CA ILE A 172 -10.99 -10.14 -4.58
C ILE A 172 -10.33 -9.21 -5.61
N ILE A 173 -9.65 -8.16 -5.15
CA ILE A 173 -8.98 -7.20 -6.03
C ILE A 173 -7.50 -7.27 -5.75
N PHE A 174 -6.69 -7.23 -6.80
CA PHE A 174 -5.25 -7.18 -6.67
C PHE A 174 -4.60 -6.19 -7.64
N LEU A 175 -3.37 -5.82 -7.32
CA LEU A 175 -2.45 -5.07 -8.16
C LEU A 175 -1.19 -5.90 -8.35
N ASP A 176 -0.76 -6.06 -9.60
CA ASP A 176 0.41 -6.85 -10.00
C ASP A 176 1.05 -6.18 -11.23
N PRO A 177 2.31 -5.70 -11.16
CA PRO A 177 2.93 -4.98 -12.27
C PRO A 177 3.00 -5.75 -13.58
N SER A 178 2.99 -7.09 -13.51
CA SER A 178 3.00 -7.96 -14.69
C SER A 178 1.62 -8.07 -15.37
N ILE A 179 0.55 -7.65 -14.69
CA ILE A 179 -0.83 -7.75 -15.17
C ILE A 179 -1.42 -6.35 -15.33
N ARG A 180 -1.85 -6.02 -16.56
CA ARG A 180 -2.54 -4.76 -16.88
C ARG A 180 -1.78 -3.51 -16.37
N PHE A 181 -0.45 -3.56 -16.40
CA PHE A 181 0.45 -2.51 -15.92
C PHE A 181 0.21 -2.14 -14.46
N GLY A 182 -0.14 -3.12 -13.64
CA GLY A 182 -0.30 -2.91 -12.20
C GLY A 182 -1.59 -2.24 -11.77
N LYS A 183 -2.52 -1.96 -12.70
CA LYS A 183 -3.85 -1.43 -12.38
C LYS A 183 -4.66 -2.45 -11.55
N PRO A 184 -5.60 -1.99 -10.70
CA PRO A 184 -6.46 -2.88 -9.95
C PRO A 184 -7.33 -3.73 -10.88
N VAL A 185 -7.34 -5.03 -10.59
CA VAL A 185 -8.08 -6.04 -11.34
C VAL A 185 -8.77 -7.02 -10.41
N ILE A 186 -9.81 -7.69 -10.89
CA ILE A 186 -10.47 -8.80 -10.20
C ILE A 186 -9.55 -10.04 -10.20
N ALA A 187 -9.40 -10.68 -9.05
CA ALA A 187 -8.66 -11.92 -8.82
C ALA A 187 -9.25 -13.09 -9.61
N GLY A 188 -8.40 -13.79 -10.37
CA GLY A 188 -8.80 -14.88 -11.26
C GLY A 188 -8.88 -14.43 -12.72
N GLN A 189 -9.73 -13.44 -13.02
CA GLN A 189 -10.04 -13.03 -14.39
C GLN A 189 -9.12 -11.91 -14.92
N GLY A 190 -8.48 -11.12 -14.05
CA GLY A 190 -7.60 -10.02 -14.46
C GLY A 190 -8.34 -8.84 -15.11
N VAL A 191 -9.65 -8.74 -14.89
CA VAL A 191 -10.52 -7.70 -15.45
C VAL A 191 -10.34 -6.39 -14.67
N PRO A 192 -10.05 -5.25 -15.33
CA PRO A 192 -9.89 -3.98 -14.64
C PRO A 192 -11.15 -3.52 -13.92
N THR A 193 -11.02 -3.11 -12.66
CA THR A 193 -12.15 -2.60 -11.85
C THR A 193 -12.82 -1.38 -12.48
N ALA A 194 -12.02 -0.52 -13.13
CA ALA A 194 -12.53 0.64 -13.86
C ALA A 194 -13.38 0.27 -15.09
N ALA A 195 -13.13 -0.88 -15.72
CA ALA A 195 -13.94 -1.34 -16.85
C ALA A 195 -15.32 -1.80 -16.35
N ILE A 196 -15.36 -2.55 -15.25
CA ILE A 196 -16.60 -2.97 -14.58
C ILE A 196 -17.46 -1.75 -14.24
N VAL A 197 -16.89 -0.75 -13.57
CA VAL A 197 -17.66 0.45 -13.19
C VAL A 197 -18.12 1.26 -14.40
N SER A 198 -17.36 1.27 -15.49
CA SER A 198 -17.80 1.97 -16.71
C SER A 198 -19.07 1.36 -17.31
N LEU A 199 -19.26 0.04 -17.23
CA LEU A 199 -20.45 -0.65 -17.73
C LEU A 199 -21.65 -0.43 -16.80
N ILE A 200 -21.42 -0.54 -15.49
CA ILE A 200 -22.47 -0.25 -14.49
C ILE A 200 -22.95 1.20 -14.60
N ASP A 201 -22.01 2.16 -14.77
CA ASP A 201 -22.35 3.58 -14.98
C ASP A 201 -23.09 3.81 -16.32
N ALA A 202 -22.92 2.92 -17.31
CA ALA A 202 -23.64 2.95 -18.59
C ALA A 202 -25.04 2.31 -18.53
N GLY A 203 -25.37 1.64 -17.42
CA GLY A 203 -26.69 1.06 -17.15
C GLY A 203 -26.77 -0.46 -17.22
N ASP A 204 -25.65 -1.15 -17.44
CA ASP A 204 -25.61 -2.62 -17.43
C ASP A 204 -25.90 -3.17 -16.02
N SER A 205 -26.56 -4.33 -15.94
CA SER A 205 -26.85 -4.97 -14.66
C SER A 205 -25.63 -5.72 -14.11
N ILE A 206 -25.59 -5.91 -12.79
CA ILE A 206 -24.49 -6.66 -12.14
C ILE A 206 -24.42 -8.10 -12.69
N ASP A 207 -25.56 -8.73 -12.94
CA ASP A 207 -25.62 -10.12 -13.39
C ASP A 207 -25.13 -10.26 -14.84
N ASP A 208 -25.51 -9.32 -15.73
CA ASP A 208 -25.03 -9.33 -17.12
C ASP A 208 -23.51 -9.13 -17.20
N VAL A 209 -22.98 -8.18 -16.42
CA VAL A 209 -21.53 -7.92 -16.36
C VAL A 209 -20.80 -9.10 -15.72
N ALA A 210 -21.38 -9.75 -14.70
CA ALA A 210 -20.80 -10.93 -14.09
C ALA A 210 -20.69 -12.09 -15.11
N GLU A 211 -21.74 -12.33 -15.89
CA GLU A 211 -21.76 -13.33 -16.95
C GLU A 211 -20.75 -13.01 -18.07
N GLU A 212 -20.70 -11.76 -18.54
CA GLU A 212 -19.79 -11.34 -19.61
C GLU A 212 -18.31 -11.57 -19.27
N PHE A 213 -17.94 -11.30 -18.02
CA PHE A 213 -16.55 -11.39 -17.56
C PHE A 213 -16.21 -12.68 -16.82
N ASP A 214 -17.11 -13.67 -16.78
CA ASP A 214 -16.96 -14.91 -16.00
C ASP A 214 -16.54 -14.64 -14.55
N CYS A 215 -17.18 -13.63 -13.94
CA CYS A 215 -17.00 -13.20 -12.56
C CYS A 215 -18.21 -13.56 -11.72
N SER A 216 -18.05 -13.67 -10.41
CA SER A 216 -19.20 -13.75 -9.50
C SER A 216 -19.82 -12.36 -9.28
N PRO A 217 -21.14 -12.27 -8.98
CA PRO A 217 -21.77 -11.00 -8.59
C PRO A 217 -21.07 -10.31 -7.41
N GLU A 218 -20.48 -11.07 -6.49
CA GLU A 218 -19.70 -10.55 -5.37
C GLU A 218 -18.40 -9.89 -5.83
N GLN A 219 -17.72 -10.47 -6.83
CA GLN A 219 -16.52 -9.88 -7.43
C GLN A 219 -16.85 -8.54 -8.11
N ILE A 220 -17.98 -8.49 -8.84
CA ILE A 220 -18.47 -7.25 -9.46
C ILE A 220 -18.79 -6.20 -8.39
N LYS A 221 -19.53 -6.57 -7.34
CA LYS A 221 -19.84 -5.67 -6.20
C LYS A 221 -18.58 -5.14 -5.51
N ALA A 222 -17.58 -5.98 -5.30
CA ALA A 222 -16.30 -5.57 -4.72
C ALA A 222 -15.57 -4.56 -5.62
N ALA A 223 -15.54 -4.79 -6.93
CA ALA A 223 -14.96 -3.85 -7.90
C ALA A 223 -15.67 -2.48 -7.88
N ILE A 224 -17.01 -2.48 -7.86
CA ILE A 224 -17.83 -1.27 -7.73
C ILE A 224 -17.48 -0.51 -6.45
N GLN A 225 -17.46 -1.21 -5.31
CA GLN A 225 -17.18 -0.57 -4.02
C GLN A 225 -15.76 0.01 -3.98
N PHE A 226 -14.77 -0.75 -4.46
CA PHE A 226 -13.38 -0.29 -4.52
C PHE A 226 -13.28 1.01 -5.31
N GLU A 227 -13.92 1.10 -6.48
CA GLU A 227 -13.94 2.32 -7.30
C GLU A 227 -14.80 3.45 -6.72
N ALA A 228 -15.92 3.14 -6.06
CA ALA A 228 -16.79 4.15 -5.45
C ALA A 228 -16.12 4.85 -4.26
N GLN A 229 -15.48 4.07 -3.38
CA GLN A 229 -14.72 4.60 -2.23
C GLN A 229 -13.52 5.44 -2.70
N ASN A 230 -13.01 5.14 -3.89
CA ASN A 230 -11.96 5.86 -4.58
C ASN A 230 -12.43 7.17 -5.25
N ARG A 231 -13.74 7.39 -5.45
CA ARG A 231 -14.31 8.67 -5.92
C ARG A 231 -14.56 9.66 -4.79
N ALA A 232 -14.66 9.18 -3.55
CA ALA A 232 -14.99 9.99 -2.37
C ALA A 232 -13.76 10.47 -1.56
N ALA A 233 -12.56 9.99 -1.88
CA ALA A 233 -11.29 10.27 -1.20
C ALA A 233 -10.39 11.22 -2.00
#